data_AF-A0A544TAN4-F1
#
_entry.id   AF-A0A544TAN4-F1
#
_cell.length_a   1.000
_cell.length_b   1.000
_cell.length_c   1.000
_cell.angle_alpha   90.00
_cell.angle_beta   90.00
_cell.angle_gamma   90.00
#
_symmetry.space_group_name_H-M   'P 1'
#
loop_
_entity.id
_entity.type
_entity.pdbx_description
1 polymer ?
#
loop_
_entity_poly.entity_id
_entity_poly.type
_entity_poly.pdbx_seq_one_letter_code
_entity_poly.pdbx_strand_id
1 'polypeptide(L)' 'MDGFVIYLSSESYRSSSNDYGYWTGKVFRGEDVTYPGYEDDKTHNNVKVYTSKKRAENMAKKLENRCTYVFTATVEKVED' A
#
# COMPACT_ATOMS: atom_id res chain seq x y z
N MET A 1 1.42 16.93 9.53
CA MET A 1 1.58 17.18 8.09
C MET A 1 0.46 16.43 7.40
N ASP A 2 -0.54 17.16 6.91
CA ASP A 2 -1.71 16.53 6.32
C ASP A 2 -1.38 15.89 4.98
N GLY A 3 -1.84 14.67 4.77
CA GLY A 3 -1.54 13.92 3.56
C GLY A 3 -2.44 12.72 3.35
N PHE A 4 -2.10 11.92 2.34
CA PHE A 4 -2.80 10.71 1.97
C PHE A 4 -1.82 9.55 1.92
N VAL A 5 -2.17 8.44 2.56
CA VAL A 5 -1.41 7.18 2.51
C VAL A 5 -2.25 6.12 1.82
N ILE A 6 -1.62 5.01 1.42
CA ILE A 6 -2.31 3.90 0.78
C ILE A 6 -2.17 2.68 1.69
N TYR A 7 -3.28 2.21 2.23
CA TYR A 7 -3.37 0.93 2.93
C TYR A 7 -3.59 -0.19 1.91
N LEU A 8 -2.85 -1.27 2.05
CA LEU A 8 -2.88 -2.43 1.16
C LEU A 8 -3.53 -3.60 1.91
N SER A 9 -4.41 -4.36 1.26
CA SER A 9 -4.97 -5.59 1.81
C SER A 9 -4.66 -6.78 0.90
N SER A 10 -4.48 -7.97 1.50
CA SER A 10 -4.27 -9.23 0.78
C SER A 10 -5.51 -10.10 0.83
N GLU A 11 -5.71 -10.93 -0.18
CA GLU A 11 -6.83 -11.88 -0.24
C GLU A 11 -6.58 -13.17 0.56
N SER A 12 -5.49 -13.26 1.35
CA SER A 12 -5.12 -14.51 2.00
C SER A 12 -5.94 -14.79 3.27
N TYR A 13 -7.20 -15.13 3.04
CA TYR A 13 -8.07 -15.88 3.93
C TYR A 13 -7.46 -17.28 4.17
N ARG A 14 -6.36 -17.39 4.94
CA ARG A 14 -5.87 -18.61 5.63
C ARG A 14 -4.48 -18.58 6.30
N SER A 15 -3.76 -17.46 6.34
CA SER A 15 -2.60 -17.34 7.24
C SER A 15 -3.01 -16.52 8.47
N SER A 16 -2.59 -16.95 9.66
CA SER A 16 -2.76 -16.23 10.93
C SER A 16 -2.02 -14.88 10.99
N SER A 17 -1.48 -14.41 9.87
CA SER A 17 -0.89 -13.09 9.67
C SER A 17 -1.65 -12.41 8.51
N ASN A 18 -2.57 -11.51 8.86
CA ASN A 18 -3.20 -10.59 7.91
C ASN A 18 -2.15 -9.60 7.40
N ASP A 19 -1.19 -10.05 6.59
CA ASP A 19 -0.12 -9.19 6.13
C ASP A 19 -0.64 -8.38 4.94
N TYR A 20 -1.05 -7.14 5.21
CA TYR A 20 -0.46 -5.95 4.57
C TYR A 20 -0.83 -4.66 5.32
N GLY A 21 0.10 -3.70 5.25
CA GLY A 21 0.00 -2.38 5.86
C GLY A 21 0.09 -1.24 4.84
N TYR A 22 0.91 -0.24 5.14
CA TYR A 22 0.98 1.03 4.43
C TYR A 22 2.08 1.06 3.38
N TRP A 23 1.70 1.45 2.18
CA TRP A 23 2.53 1.55 0.99
C TRP A 23 3.78 2.41 1.19
N THR A 24 4.95 1.87 0.85
CA THR A 24 6.26 2.56 1.02
C THR A 24 6.76 3.32 -0.20
N GLY A 25 6.07 3.23 -1.33
CA GLY A 25 6.53 3.83 -2.59
C GLY A 25 7.41 2.92 -3.45
N LYS A 26 7.75 1.71 -2.99
CA LYS A 26 8.66 0.79 -3.68
C LYS A 26 7.96 -0.50 -4.10
N VAL A 27 8.21 -0.93 -5.34
CA VAL A 27 7.76 -2.23 -5.85
C VAL A 27 8.97 -3.13 -5.98
N PHE A 28 8.83 -4.39 -5.57
CA PHE A 28 9.83 -5.43 -5.71
C PHE A 28 9.35 -6.49 -6.70
N ARG A 29 10.31 -7.16 -7.33
CA ARG A 29 10.06 -8.22 -8.30
C ARG A 29 10.83 -9.47 -7.88
N GLY A 30 10.09 -10.53 -7.58
CA GLY A 30 10.61 -11.89 -7.44
C GLY A 30 10.60 -12.61 -8.78
N GLU A 31 10.88 -13.92 -8.77
CA GLU A 31 10.98 -14.74 -9.99
C GLU A 31 9.69 -14.68 -10.82
N ASP A 32 8.51 -14.87 -10.19
CA ASP A 32 7.21 -14.87 -10.87
C ASP A 32 6.19 -13.87 -10.30
N VAL A 33 6.60 -13.05 -9.31
CA VAL A 33 5.67 -12.20 -8.55
C VAL A 33 6.16 -10.78 -8.43
N THR A 34 5.23 -9.83 -8.49
CA THR A 34 5.48 -8.42 -8.19
C THR A 34 4.75 -8.08 -6.91
N TYR A 35 5.46 -7.51 -5.93
CA TYR A 35 4.88 -7.20 -4.61
C TYR A 35 5.27 -5.81 -4.14
N PRO A 36 4.40 -5.12 -3.40
CA PRO A 36 4.68 -3.80 -2.85
C PRO A 36 5.54 -3.92 -1.59
N GLY A 37 6.37 -2.92 -1.32
CA GLY A 37 6.88 -2.68 0.02
C GLY A 37 5.79 -2.06 0.89
N TYR A 38 5.65 -2.57 2.11
CA TYR A 38 4.68 -2.08 3.10
C TYR A 38 5.34 -1.93 4.48
N GLU A 39 4.70 -1.16 5.35
CA GLU A 39 5.01 -1.02 6.78
C GLU A 39 3.72 -1.14 7.59
N ASP A 40 3.77 -1.69 8.79
CA ASP A 40 2.54 -1.91 9.57
C ASP A 40 1.94 -0.61 10.14
N ASP A 41 2.79 0.40 10.39
CA ASP A 41 2.41 1.69 10.94
C ASP A 41 2.34 2.78 9.86
N LYS A 42 1.19 3.44 9.71
CA LYS A 42 0.97 4.55 8.77
C LYS A 42 1.87 5.76 8.99
N THR A 43 2.37 5.94 10.21
CA THR A 43 3.25 7.04 10.59
C THR A 43 4.72 6.71 10.40
N HIS A 44 5.04 5.49 9.97
CA HIS A 44 6.41 5.08 9.75
C HIS A 44 7.08 5.93 8.65
N ASN A 45 8.34 6.31 8.87
CA ASN A 45 9.07 7.22 7.97
C ASN A 45 9.23 6.70 6.53
N ASN A 46 9.09 5.39 6.33
CA ASN A 46 9.15 4.79 4.99
C ASN A 46 7.79 4.82 4.27
N VAL A 47 6.69 5.15 4.94
CA VAL A 47 5.36 5.22 4.33
C VAL A 47 5.30 6.38 3.36
N LYS A 48 4.78 6.09 2.17
CA LYS A 48 4.65 7.10 1.12
C LYS A 48 3.43 7.97 1.38
N VAL A 49 3.69 9.19 1.82
CA VAL A 49 2.67 10.24 1.94
C VAL A 49 2.52 10.99 0.61
N TYR A 50 1.28 11.15 0.18
CA TYR A 50 0.89 11.93 -0.99
C TYR A 50 0.23 13.23 -0.54
N THR A 51 0.59 14.34 -1.18
CA THR A 51 -0.06 15.64 -0.93
C THR A 51 -1.39 15.79 -1.68
N SER A 52 -1.73 14.85 -2.56
CA SER A 52 -2.95 14.90 -3.39
C SER A 52 -3.66 13.56 -3.37
N LYS A 53 -4.94 13.57 -2.96
CA LYS A 53 -5.83 12.40 -2.97
C LYS A 53 -5.86 11.71 -4.32
N LYS A 54 -6.05 12.48 -5.40
CA LYS A 54 -6.10 11.96 -6.78
C LYS A 54 -4.81 11.22 -7.18
N ARG A 55 -3.65 11.68 -6.71
CA ARG A 55 -2.37 10.99 -6.96
C ARG A 55 -2.29 9.67 -6.19
N ALA A 56 -2.76 9.65 -4.93
CA ALA A 56 -2.83 8.45 -4.14
C ALA A 56 -3.79 7.42 -4.76
N GLU A 57 -4.99 7.83 -5.17
CA GLU A 57 -6.00 6.95 -5.81
C GLU A 57 -5.49 6.35 -7.13
N ASN A 58 -4.84 7.16 -7.96
CA ASN A 58 -4.25 6.68 -9.20
C ASN A 58 -3.12 5.66 -8.94
N MET A 59 -2.39 5.80 -7.83
CA MET A 59 -1.38 4.82 -7.46
C MET A 59 -2.01 3.56 -6.88
N ALA A 60 -3.02 3.69 -6.02
CA ALA A 60 -3.77 2.56 -5.46
C ALA A 60 -4.28 1.62 -6.56
N LYS A 61 -4.95 2.18 -7.58
CA LYS A 61 -5.40 1.43 -8.77
C LYS A 61 -4.24 0.78 -9.53
N LYS A 62 -3.06 1.40 -9.57
CA LYS A 62 -1.89 0.79 -10.22
C LYS A 62 -1.35 -0.37 -9.41
N LEU A 63 -1.39 -0.30 -8.08
CA LEU A 63 -0.91 -1.36 -7.20
C LEU A 63 -1.79 -2.60 -7.32
N GLU A 64 -3.11 -2.44 -7.31
CA GLU A 64 -4.09 -3.53 -7.54
C GLU A 64 -3.85 -4.23 -8.89
N ASN A 65 -3.53 -3.47 -9.95
CA ASN A 65 -3.29 -4.05 -11.28
C ASN A 65 -1.91 -4.69 -11.46
N ARG A 66 -0.91 -4.28 -10.67
CA ARG A 66 0.50 -4.65 -10.91
C ARG A 66 1.04 -5.64 -9.90
N CYS A 67 0.52 -5.63 -8.68
CA CYS A 67 1.03 -6.44 -7.59
C CYS A 67 0.20 -7.70 -7.45
N THR A 68 0.85 -8.85 -7.54
CA THR A 68 0.22 -10.18 -7.65
C THR A 68 -0.73 -10.49 -6.50
N TYR A 69 -0.47 -9.96 -5.31
CA TYR A 69 -1.19 -10.30 -4.07
C TYR A 69 -1.93 -9.12 -3.43
N VAL A 70 -1.94 -7.94 -4.07
CA VAL A 70 -2.70 -6.80 -3.57
C VAL A 70 -4.15 -6.96 -4.00
N PHE A 71 -5.02 -7.23 -3.04
CA PHE A 71 -6.44 -7.42 -3.29
C PHE A 71 -7.17 -6.09 -3.36
N THR A 72 -6.98 -5.23 -2.35
CA THR A 72 -7.45 -3.84 -2.38
C THR A 72 -6.35 -2.88 -1.96
N ALA A 73 -6.39 -1.68 -2.52
CA ALA A 73 -5.57 -0.55 -2.12
C ALA A 73 -6.47 0.65 -1.79
N THR A 74 -6.54 1.02 -0.51
CA THR A 74 -7.43 2.07 -0.02
C THR A 74 -6.66 3.32 0.36
N VAL A 75 -7.17 4.50 0.00
CA VAL A 75 -6.55 5.78 0.35
C VAL A 75 -7.11 6.29 1.67
N GLU A 76 -6.22 6.57 2.62
CA GLU A 76 -6.55 7.13 3.92
C GLU A 76 -5.98 8.55 4.06
N LYS A 77 -6.68 9.42 4.77
CA LYS A 77 -6.15 10.73 5.17
C LYS A 77 -5.33 10.56 6.44
N VAL A 78 -4.17 11.18 6.48
CA VAL A 78 -3.36 11.30 7.70
C VAL A 78 -3.26 12.76 8.05
N GLU A 79 -3.52 13.06 9.31
CA GLU A 79 -3.33 14.35 9.97
C GLU A 79 -2.28 14.07 11.05
N ASP A 80 -1.22 14.89 11.15
CA ASP A 80 -0.35 14.82 12.35
C ASP A 80 -0.93 15.74 13.42
#